data_AF-A0A0X3X0H0-F1
#
_entry.id   AF-A0A0X3X0H0-F1
#
_cell.length_a   1.000
_cell.length_b   1.000
_cell.length_c   1.000
_cell.angle_alpha   90.00
_cell.angle_beta   90.00
_cell.angle_gamma   90.00
#
_symmetry.space_group_name_H-M   'P 1'
#
loop_
_entity.id
_entity.type
_entity.pdbx_description
1 polymer ?
#
loop_
_entity_poly.entity_id
_entity_poly.type
_entity_poly.pdbx_seq_one_letter_code
_entity_poly.pdbx_strand_id
1 'polypeptide(L)' 'MPAPTRDAIFTLVQDLRADPDKATSAYGHEDTGPERMRQAAAGNAIVLVLISDTTGNVTFHQLLGL' A
#
# COMPACT_ATOMS: atom_id res chain seq x y z
N MET A 1 4.47 -12.17 -12.86
CA MET A 1 4.89 -11.97 -11.47
C MET A 1 5.30 -13.30 -10.87
N PRO A 2 6.46 -13.41 -10.19
CA PRO A 2 6.88 -14.63 -9.50
C PRO A 2 5.90 -15.03 -8.38
N ALA A 3 5.75 -16.34 -8.11
CA ALA A 3 4.92 -16.86 -7.01
C ALA A 3 5.17 -16.19 -5.65
N PRO A 4 6.41 -16.01 -5.16
CA PRO A 4 6.65 -15.39 -3.85
C PRO A 4 6.18 -13.93 -3.77
N THR A 5 6.28 -13.17 -4.87
CA THR A 5 5.79 -11.78 -4.93
C THR A 5 4.26 -11.74 -4.90
N ARG A 6 3.61 -12.69 -5.58
CA ARG A 6 2.15 -12.80 -5.57
C ARG A 6 1.64 -13.09 -4.16
N ASP A 7 2.24 -14.04 -3.46
CA ASP A 7 1.85 -14.40 -2.09
C ASP A 7 2.08 -13.23 -1.12
N ALA A 8 3.21 -12.51 -1.27
CA ALA A 8 3.49 -11.31 -0.48
C ALA A 8 2.45 -10.20 -0.70
N ILE A 9 1.97 -9.99 -1.94
CA ILE A 9 0.89 -9.03 -2.22
C ILE A 9 -0.42 -9.49 -1.57
N PHE A 10 -0.74 -10.79 -1.59
CA PHE A 10 -1.93 -11.30 -0.91
C PHE A 10 -1.88 -11.04 0.60
N THR A 11 -0.73 -11.29 1.25
CA THR A 11 -0.53 -10.95 2.66
C THR A 11 -0.67 -9.45 2.90
N LEU A 12 -0.04 -8.61 2.06
CA LEU A 12 -0.17 -7.15 2.17
C LEU A 12 -1.63 -6.69 2.08
N VAL A 13 -2.44 -7.27 1.19
CA VAL A 13 -3.88 -6.93 1.09
C VAL A 13 -4.62 -7.26 2.40
N GLN A 14 -4.24 -8.34 3.10
CA GLN A 14 -4.84 -8.68 4.39
C GLN A 14 -4.40 -7.71 5.49
N ASP A 15 -3.12 -7.35 5.52
CA ASP A 15 -2.59 -6.37 6.49
C ASP A 15 -3.21 -4.99 6.29
N LEU A 16 -3.36 -4.53 5.05
CA LEU A 16 -4.04 -3.28 4.70
C LEU A 16 -5.50 -3.24 5.14
N ARG A 17 -6.19 -4.39 5.16
CA ARG A 17 -7.57 -4.48 5.67
C ARG A 17 -7.64 -4.42 7.19
N ALA A 18 -6.61 -4.90 7.87
CA ALA A 18 -6.55 -4.90 9.33
C ALA A 18 -6.15 -3.51 9.86
N ASP A 19 -5.07 -2.94 9.33
CA ASP A 19 -4.56 -1.63 9.69
C ASP A 19 -3.66 -1.09 8.56
N PRO A 20 -4.17 -0.22 7.67
CA PRO A 20 -3.41 0.25 6.53
C PRO A 20 -2.29 1.21 6.92
N ASP A 21 -2.40 1.92 8.04
CA ASP A 21 -1.36 2.84 8.51
C ASP A 21 -0.17 2.08 9.11
N LYS A 22 -0.42 0.94 9.74
CA LYS A 22 0.65 0.05 10.22
C LYS A 22 1.30 -0.75 9.09
N ALA A 23 0.54 -1.13 8.08
CA ALA A 23 1.01 -1.94 6.97
C ALA A 23 1.82 -1.14 5.91
N THR A 24 1.81 0.19 6.01
CA THR A 24 2.43 1.07 5.00
C THR A 24 3.35 2.11 5.65
N SER A 25 4.05 2.85 4.81
CA SER A 25 4.89 3.99 5.19
C SER A 25 4.61 5.16 4.25
N ALA A 26 4.88 6.38 4.69
CA ALA A 26 4.71 7.57 3.85
C ALA A 26 5.44 7.44 2.51
N TYR A 27 4.77 7.79 1.42
CA TYR A 27 5.39 7.91 0.10
C TYR A 27 5.63 9.39 -0.22
N GLY A 28 6.87 9.84 -0.07
CA GLY A 28 7.22 11.24 -0.29
C GLY A 28 6.67 12.17 0.79
N HIS A 29 6.14 13.32 0.38
CA HIS A 29 5.55 14.31 1.29
C HIS A 29 4.04 14.08 1.41
N GLU A 30 3.58 13.76 2.62
CA GLU A 30 2.15 13.63 2.90
C GLU A 30 1.56 15.02 3.10
N ASP A 31 0.84 15.49 2.09
CA ASP A 31 0.06 16.72 2.22
C ASP A 31 -1.16 16.48 3.12
N THR A 32 -1.67 17.53 3.77
CA THR A 32 -2.81 17.48 4.71
C THR A 32 -4.17 17.25 4.04
N GLY A 33 -4.17 16.82 2.78
CA GLY A 33 -5.37 16.52 2.01
C GLY A 33 -6.11 15.28 2.53
N PRO A 34 -7.35 15.04 2.04
CA PRO A 34 -8.17 13.92 2.48
C PRO A 34 -7.66 12.54 2.02
N GLU A 35 -6.61 12.51 1.20
CA GLU A 35 -5.99 11.31 0.68
C GLU A 35 -4.48 11.33 0.95
N ARG A 36 -3.97 10.23 1.49
CA ARG A 36 -2.56 10.04 1.83
C ARG A 36 -1.97 8.98 0.91
N MET A 37 -0.92 9.33 0.18
CA MET A 37 -0.18 8.36 -0.63
C MET A 37 0.85 7.64 0.24
N ARG A 38 0.75 6.32 0.31
CA ARG A 38 1.62 5.47 1.13
C ARG A 38 2.20 4.34 0.29
N GLN A 39 3.29 3.76 0.77
CA GLN A 39 3.99 2.66 0.12
C GLN A 39 4.17 1.47 1.05
N ALA A 40 4.23 0.27 0.48
CA ALA A 40 4.61 -0.95 1.19
C ALA A 40 5.46 -1.84 0.28
N ALA A 41 6.38 -2.60 0.89
CA ALA A 41 7.15 -3.61 0.19
C ALA A 41 6.39 -4.95 0.22
N ALA A 42 6.28 -5.60 -0.94
CA ALA A 42 5.68 -6.93 -1.08
C ALA A 42 6.60 -7.81 -1.97
N GLY A 43 7.42 -8.64 -1.33
CA GLY A 43 8.44 -9.42 -2.03
C GLY A 43 9.48 -8.51 -2.69
N ASN A 44 9.67 -8.66 -4.00
CA ASN A 44 10.52 -7.78 -4.81
C ASN A 44 9.76 -6.62 -5.48
N ALA A 45 8.57 -6.26 -4.97
CA ALA A 45 7.80 -5.14 -5.49
C ALA A 45 7.56 -4.08 -4.42
N ILE A 46 7.48 -2.83 -4.84
CA ILE A 46 6.93 -1.73 -4.05
C ILE A 46 5.51 -1.46 -4.54
N VAL A 47 4.58 -1.40 -3.59
CA VAL A 47 3.16 -1.14 -3.85
C VAL A 47 2.82 0.24 -3.32
N LEU A 48 2.29 1.10 -4.19
CA LEU A 48 1.76 2.40 -3.83
C LEU A 48 0.25 2.29 -3.61
N VAL A 49 -0.21 2.80 -2.49
CA VAL A 49 -1.62 2.85 -2.12
C VAL A 49 -2.02 4.27 -1.77
N LEU A 50 -3.27 4.61 -2.06
CA LEU A 50 -3.94 5.82 -1.62
C LEU A 50 -4.92 5.45 -0.51
N ILE A 51 -4.76 6.07 0.66
CA ILE A 51 -5.65 5.90 1.80
C ILE A 51 -6.50 7.16 1.92
N SER A 52 -7.82 7.02 1.84
CA SER A 52 -8.76 8.12 2.06
C SER A 52 -9.13 8.21 3.53
N ASP A 53 -8.82 9.32 4.18
CA ASP A 53 -9.19 9.55 5.59
C ASP A 53 -10.68 9.83 5.77
N THR A 54 -11.36 10.27 4.71
CA THR A 54 -12.81 10.51 4.72
C THR A 54 -13.64 9.24 4.64
N THR A 55 -13.16 8.21 3.93
CA THR A 55 -13.93 6.98 3.69
C THR A 55 -13.28 5.73 4.30
N GLY A 56 -12.02 5.81 4.74
CA GLY A 56 -11.22 4.67 5.15
C GLY A 56 -10.83 3.74 4.00
N ASN A 57 -11.14 4.11 2.75
CA ASN A 57 -10.86 3.27 1.60
C ASN A 57 -9.37 3.26 1.26
N VAL A 58 -8.88 2.08 0.87
CA VAL A 58 -7.52 1.86 0.38
C VAL A 58 -7.59 1.50 -1.09
N THR A 59 -6.96 2.31 -1.93
CA THR A 59 -6.89 2.10 -3.39
C THR A 59 -5.47 1.75 -3.79
N PHE A 60 -5.30 0.66 -4.54
CA PHE A 60 -4.02 0.33 -5.15
C PHE A 60 -3.77 1.25 -6.36
N HIS A 61 -2.69 2.03 -6.29
CA HIS A 61 -2.36 3.01 -7.33
C HIS A 61 -1.35 2.44 -8.33
N GLN A 62 -0.25 1.87 -7.83
CA GLN A 62 0.82 1.38 -8.70
C GLN A 62 1.60 0.24 -8.04
N LEU A 63 2.12 -0.65 -8.89
CA LEU A 63 3.06 -1.69 -8.50
C LEU A 63 4.37 -1.53 -9.28
N LEU A 64 5.46 -1.33 -8.56
CA LEU A 64 6.81 -1.16 -9.09
C LEU A 64 7.59 -2.45 -8.83
N GLY A 65 7.97 -3.18 -9.88
CA GLY A 65 8.85 -4.33 -9.75
C GLY A 65 10.31 -3.89 -9.65
N LEU A 66 11.05 -4.48 -8.69
CA LEU A 66 12.50 -4.39 -8.56
C LEU A 66 13.17 -5.56 -9.28
#